data_AF-A0A419EUG8-F1
#
_entry.id   AF-A0A419EUG8-F1
#
_cell.length_a   1.000
_cell.length_b   1.000
_cell.length_c   1.000
_cell.angle_alpha   90.00
_cell.angle_beta   90.00
_cell.angle_gamma   90.00
#
_symmetry.space_group_name_H-M   'P 1'
#
loop_
_entity.id
_entity.type
_entity.pdbx_description
1 polymer ?
#
loop_
_entity_poly.entity_id
_entity_poly.type
_entity_poly.pdbx_seq_one_letter_code
_entity_poly.pdbx_strand_id
1 'polypeptide(L)'
;MFDFEEPEALVRTTGNFPRDLGRNNRPDITWKVIRVLNRENHDSGDFADVLAVVSWNDKPMLERRIWKLDGSGKLKKPLKLRPLRKQDLEIVQRELKVILELVR
;
A
#
# COMPACT_ATOMS: atom_id res chain seq x y z
N MET A 1 -29.42 13.14 0.47
CA MET A 1 -28.43 13.47 -0.58
C MET A 1 -27.08 13.13 0.03
N PHE A 2 -26.37 12.16 -0.53
CA PHE A 2 -25.04 11.77 -0.05
C PHE A 2 -24.02 12.46 -0.95
N ASP A 3 -23.28 13.42 -0.40
CA ASP A 3 -22.11 14.00 -1.06
C ASP A 3 -20.94 13.05 -0.85
N PHE A 4 -20.47 12.45 -1.95
CA PHE A 4 -19.22 11.70 -1.97
C PHE A 4 -18.08 12.71 -2.05
N GLU A 5 -17.33 12.88 -0.97
CA GLU A 5 -15.96 13.41 -1.05
C GLU A 5 -15.15 12.46 -1.95
N GLU A 6 -14.57 12.98 -3.03
CA GLU A 6 -13.73 12.23 -3.96
C GLU A 6 -12.65 11.45 -3.17
N PRO A 7 -12.36 10.18 -3.52
CA PRO A 7 -11.31 9.42 -2.86
C PRO A 7 -9.99 10.15 -3.05
N GLU A 8 -9.54 10.82 -1.99
CA GLU A 8 -8.36 11.66 -1.99
C GLU A 8 -7.17 10.91 -2.59
N ALA A 9 -6.69 11.47 -3.71
CA ALA A 9 -5.39 11.26 -4.33
C ALA A 9 -4.91 9.81 -4.45
N LEU A 10 -4.90 9.33 -5.70
CA LEU A 10 -4.00 8.27 -6.17
C LEU A 10 -2.53 8.68 -5.86
N VAL A 11 -2.03 8.36 -4.66
CA VAL A 11 -0.64 8.64 -4.27
C VAL A 11 0.25 7.72 -5.10
N ARG A 12 0.65 8.17 -6.29
CA ARG A 12 1.68 7.55 -7.12
C ARG A 12 3.04 7.80 -6.47
N THR A 13 3.33 7.09 -5.39
CA THR A 13 4.71 6.98 -4.92
C THR A 13 5.35 5.85 -5.71
N THR A 14 6.34 6.22 -6.52
CA THR A 14 7.25 5.31 -7.21
C THR A 14 8.62 5.50 -6.60
N GLY A 15 9.27 4.41 -6.21
CA GLY A 15 10.61 4.46 -5.64
C GLY A 15 11.42 3.26 -6.03
N ASN A 16 12.73 3.44 -6.12
CA ASN A 16 13.69 2.35 -6.27
C ASN A 16 14.19 1.97 -4.87
N PHE A 17 14.18 0.69 -4.54
CA PHE A 17 14.64 0.21 -3.24
C PHE A 17 16.04 -0.42 -3.37
N PRO A 18 17.13 0.21 -2.90
CA PRO A 18 18.41 -0.48 -2.71
C PRO A 18 18.31 -1.37 -1.46
N ARG A 19 18.54 -2.68 -1.62
CA ARG A 19 18.50 -3.63 -0.50
C ARG A 19 19.83 -3.73 0.23
N ASP A 20 19.86 -3.21 1.47
CA ASP A 20 20.68 -3.73 2.56
C ASP A 20 20.13 -5.09 3.01
N LEU A 21 20.39 -6.13 2.24
CA LEU A 21 20.44 -7.52 2.70
C LEU A 21 21.40 -8.22 1.74
N GLY A 22 22.64 -8.39 2.20
CA GLY A 22 23.80 -8.76 1.38
C GLY A 22 23.53 -9.78 0.29
N ARG A 23 23.83 -9.36 -0.96
CA ARG A 23 24.43 -10.11 -2.07
C ARG A 23 24.28 -9.25 -3.33
N ASN A 24 25.43 -8.83 -3.87
CA ASN A 24 25.57 -8.09 -5.12
C ASN A 24 24.99 -8.90 -6.31
N ASN A 25 24.36 -8.19 -7.27
CA ASN A 25 23.81 -8.64 -8.57
C ASN A 25 22.37 -9.19 -8.61
N ARG A 26 21.37 -8.38 -8.20
CA ARG A 26 19.98 -8.56 -8.67
C ARG A 26 19.44 -7.25 -9.25
N PRO A 27 18.61 -7.29 -10.31
CA PRO A 27 18.04 -6.09 -10.92
C PRO A 27 17.23 -5.29 -9.88
N ASP A 28 17.25 -3.97 -10.01
CA ASP A 28 16.50 -3.05 -9.15
C ASP A 28 15.03 -3.47 -9.07
N ILE A 29 14.53 -3.72 -7.85
CA ILE A 29 13.12 -4.03 -7.65
C ILE A 29 12.36 -2.69 -7.67
N THR A 30 11.53 -2.50 -8.69
CA THR A 30 10.64 -1.35 -8.81
C THR A 30 9.33 -1.62 -8.10
N TRP A 31 8.74 -0.58 -7.53
CA TRP A 31 7.42 -0.68 -6.92
C TRP A 31 6.56 0.56 -7.18
N LYS A 32 5.24 0.34 -7.18
CA LYS A 32 4.22 1.38 -7.29
C LYS A 32 3.03 1.00 -6.44
N VAL A 33 2.63 1.89 -5.52
CA VAL A 33 1.36 1.73 -4.80
C VAL A 33 0.23 1.99 -5.79
N ILE A 34 -0.59 0.97 -6.05
CA ILE A 34 -1.75 1.08 -6.94
C ILE A 34 -2.92 1.68 -6.18
N ARG A 35 -3.20 1.13 -4.98
CA ARG A 35 -4.32 1.56 -4.14
C ARG A 35 -4.05 1.25 -2.68
N VAL A 36 -4.31 2.21 -1.81
CA VAL A 36 -4.33 2.01 -0.36
C VAL A 36 -5.75 1.62 0.05
N LEU A 37 -5.89 0.53 0.81
CA LEU A 37 -7.16 0.03 1.31
C LEU A 37 -7.37 0.38 2.78
N ASN A 38 -6.29 0.38 3.57
CA ASN A 38 -6.31 0.81 4.95
C ASN A 38 -4.93 1.35 5.36
N ARG A 39 -4.91 2.29 6.30
CA ARG A 39 -3.69 2.90 6.82
C ARG A 39 -3.84 3.21 8.31
N GLU A 40 -2.92 2.69 9.10
CA GLU A 40 -2.80 2.94 10.54
C GLU A 40 -1.48 3.67 10.78
N ASN A 41 -1.54 4.96 11.10
CA ASN A 41 -0.34 5.73 11.45
C ASN A 41 0.17 5.31 12.83
N HIS A 42 1.48 5.18 12.97
CA HIS A 42 2.11 5.03 14.27
C HIS A 42 2.22 6.38 14.98
N ASP A 43 2.25 6.38 16.31
CA ASP A 43 2.28 7.58 17.14
C ASP A 43 3.47 8.52 16.83
N SER A 44 4.57 8.00 16.31
CA SER A 44 5.74 8.81 15.92
C SER A 44 5.52 9.61 14.62
N GLY A 45 4.45 9.37 13.87
CA GLY A 45 4.16 10.05 12.59
C GLY A 45 5.11 9.68 11.43
N ASP A 46 6.23 9.02 11.72
CA ASP A 46 7.24 8.61 10.72
C ASP A 46 6.90 7.32 9.98
N PHE A 47 5.96 6.54 10.51
CA PHE A 47 5.63 5.21 10.00
C PHE A 47 4.12 4.99 9.95
N ALA A 48 3.71 4.15 9.01
CA ALA A 48 2.35 3.64 8.95
C ALA A 48 2.33 2.15 8.63
N ASP A 49 1.38 1.43 9.21
CA ASP A 49 1.01 0.08 8.79
C ASP A 49 -0.08 0.21 7.71
N VAL A 50 0.19 -0.33 6.53
CA VAL A 50 -0.62 -0.05 5.33
C VAL A 50 -1.04 -1.36 4.69
N LEU A 51 -2.36 -1.52 4.50
CA LEU A 51 -2.94 -2.54 3.62
C LEU A 51 -3.13 -1.90 2.24
N ALA A 52 -2.48 -2.46 1.22
CA ALA A 52 -2.51 -1.88 -0.12
C ALA A 52 -2.36 -2.94 -1.22
N VAL A 53 -2.77 -2.58 -2.42
CA VAL A 53 -2.36 -3.24 -3.65
C VAL A 53 -1.10 -2.53 -4.15
N VAL A 54 0.02 -3.25 -4.19
CA VAL A 54 1.33 -2.73 -4.62
C VAL A 54 1.79 -3.52 -5.83
N SER A 55 2.15 -2.84 -6.91
CA SER A 55 2.82 -3.45 -8.04
C SER A 55 4.31 -3.56 -7.74
N TRP A 56 4.85 -4.77 -7.77
CA TRP A 56 6.29 -5.05 -7.66
C TRP A 56 6.78 -5.61 -8.99
N ASN A 57 7.67 -4.91 -9.71
CA ASN A 57 8.08 -5.29 -11.07
C ASN A 57 6.87 -5.66 -11.97
N ASP A 58 5.89 -4.75 -12.03
CA ASP A 58 4.64 -4.89 -12.79
C ASP A 58 3.71 -6.04 -12.37
N LYS A 59 3.98 -6.68 -11.23
CA LYS A 59 3.11 -7.71 -10.65
C LYS A 59 2.34 -7.14 -9.45
N PRO A 60 1.01 -6.95 -9.56
CA PRO A 60 0.20 -6.46 -8.45
C PRO A 60 0.10 -7.51 -7.34
N MET A 61 0.25 -7.08 -6.10
CA MET A 61 0.12 -7.90 -4.91
C MET A 61 -0.67 -7.16 -3.85
N LEU A 62 -1.66 -7.83 -3.25
CA LEU A 62 -2.30 -7.36 -2.03
C LEU A 62 -1.37 -7.69 -0.85
N GLU A 63 -0.94 -6.68 -0.11
CA GLU A 63 -0.07 -6.88 1.04
C GLU A 63 -0.37 -5.89 2.17
N ARG A 64 -0.05 -6.32 3.39
CA ARG A 64 0.07 -5.44 4.55
C ARG A 64 1.54 -5.22 4.86
N ARG A 65 1.98 -3.97 4.92
CA ARG A 65 3.40 -3.62 5.10
C ARG A 65 3.56 -2.36 5.93
N ILE A 66 4.61 -2.30 6.73
CA ILE A 66 5.06 -1.05 7.35
C ILE A 66 5.76 -0.19 6.31
N TRP A 67 5.35 1.06 6.21
CA TRP A 67 5.96 2.08 5.37
C TRP A 67 6.59 3.18 6.21
N LYS A 68 7.73 3.70 5.75
CA LYS A 68 8.25 5.00 6.20
C LYS A 68 7.50 6.10 5.45
N LEU A 69 7.14 7.14 6.18
CA LEU A 69 6.49 8.34 5.66
C LEU A 69 7.53 9.41 5.34
N ASP A 70 7.23 10.32 4.40
CA ASP A 70 7.96 11.58 4.25
C ASP A 70 7.42 12.67 5.19
N GLY A 71 8.04 13.84 5.19
CA GLY A 71 7.61 14.96 6.04
C GLY A 71 6.22 15.51 5.73
N SER A 72 5.59 15.08 4.62
CA SER A 72 4.19 15.38 4.28
C SER A 72 3.23 14.26 4.68
N GLY A 73 3.73 13.20 5.32
CA GLY A 73 2.95 12.03 5.68
C GLY A 73 2.67 11.09 4.51
N LYS A 74 3.33 11.23 3.35
CA LYS A 74 3.15 10.33 2.20
C LYS A 74 4.07 9.11 2.29
N LEU A 75 3.64 8.00 1.68
CA LEU A 75 4.38 6.74 1.68
C LEU A 75 5.72 6.90 0.92
N LYS A 76 6.85 6.92 1.64
CA LYS A 76 8.17 7.14 1.04
C LYS A 76 8.91 5.85 0.73
N LYS A 77 8.94 4.90 1.67
CA LYS A 77 9.75 3.68 1.54
C LYS A 77 9.04 2.48 2.18
N PRO A 78 8.87 1.35 1.46
CA PRO A 78 8.36 0.11 2.06
C PRO A 78 9.43 -0.48 2.99
N LEU A 79 9.05 -0.98 4.17
CA LEU A 79 10.00 -1.55 5.14
C LEU A 79 9.75 -3.04 5.38
N LYS A 80 8.78 -3.38 6.23
CA LYS A 80 8.60 -4.74 6.75
C LYS A 80 7.23 -5.28 6.37
N LEU A 81 7.21 -6.45 5.70
CA LEU A 81 5.97 -7.18 5.41
C LEU A 81 5.34 -7.67 6.71
N ARG A 82 4.02 -7.54 6.83
CA ARG A 82 3.22 -8.01 7.95
C ARG A 82 2.25 -9.10 7.49
N PRO A 83 1.90 -10.05 8.36
CA PRO A 83 0.78 -10.94 8.10
C PRO A 83 -0.53 -10.15 7.95
N LEU A 84 -1.41 -10.61 7.06
CA LEU A 84 -2.78 -10.12 6.97
C LEU A 84 -3.55 -10.50 8.24
N ARG A 85 -4.39 -9.57 8.72
CA ARG A 85 -5.34 -9.79 9.82
C ARG A 85 -6.71 -10.18 9.28
N LYS A 86 -7.55 -10.70 10.17
CA LYS A 86 -8.98 -10.89 9.91
C LYS A 86 -9.66 -9.60 9.42
N GLN A 87 -9.39 -8.46 10.06
CA GLN A 87 -9.93 -7.15 9.65
C GLN A 87 -9.50 -6.75 8.23
N ASP A 88 -8.27 -7.09 7.83
CA ASP A 88 -7.78 -6.78 6.48
C ASP A 88 -8.58 -7.58 5.43
N LEU A 89 -8.96 -8.83 5.74
CA LEU A 89 -9.80 -9.67 4.87
C LEU A 89 -11.23 -9.13 4.75
N GLU A 90 -11.80 -8.60 5.84
CA GLU A 90 -13.13 -7.98 5.84
C GLU A 90 -13.16 -6.73 4.94
N ILE A 91 -12.08 -5.93 4.96
CA ILE A 91 -11.91 -4.78 4.07
C ILE A 91 -11.84 -5.24 2.60
N VAL A 92 -11.02 -6.25 2.31
CA VAL A 92 -10.90 -6.80 0.95
C VAL A 92 -12.23 -7.37 0.45
N GLN A 93 -12.98 -8.08 1.30
CA GLN A 93 -14.29 -8.61 0.95
C GLN A 93 -15.28 -7.50 0.61
N ARG A 94 -15.26 -6.39 1.36
CA ARG A 94 -16.08 -5.21 1.07
C ARG A 94 -15.73 -4.60 -0.29
N GLU A 95 -14.45 -4.42 -0.56
CA GLU A 95 -13.96 -3.87 -1.83
C GLU A 95 -14.34 -4.75 -3.04
N LEU A 96 -14.18 -6.07 -2.90
CA LEU A 96 -14.59 -7.01 -3.94
C LEU A 96 -16.10 -6.95 -4.22
N LYS A 97 -16.92 -6.80 -3.17
CA LYS A 97 -18.37 -6.69 -3.33
C LYS A 97 -18.74 -5.45 -4.15
N VAL A 98 -18.13 -4.30 -3.86
CA VAL A 98 -18.35 -3.05 -4.62
C VAL A 98 -17.93 -3.22 -6.09
N ILE A 99 -16.75 -3.80 -6.35
CA ILE A 99 -16.27 -4.04 -7.72
C ILE A 99 -17.24 -4.94 -8.48
N LEU A 100 -17.72 -6.02 -7.86
CA LEU A 100 -18.68 -6.95 -8.46
C LEU A 100 -20.04 -6.31 -8.74
N GLU A 101 -20.43 -5.29 -7.98
CA GLU A 101 -21.64 -4.50 -8.23
C GLU A 101 -21.46 -3.52 -9.40
N LEU A 102 -20.26 -2.97 -9.60
CA LEU A 102 -19.97 -2.01 -10.69
C LEU A 102 -19.83 -2.66 -12.08
N VAL A 103 -19.56 -3.96 -12.16
CA VAL A 103 -19.39 -4.70 -13.42
C VAL A 103 -20.63 -5.49 -13.86
N ARG A 104 -21.74 -5.37 -13.12
CA ARG A 104 -23.05 -5.95 -13.45
C ARG A 104 -23.88 -4.99 -14.28
#